data_AF-A0A962EUN6-F1
#
_entry.id   AF-A0A962EUN6-F1
#
_cell.length_a   1.000
_cell.length_b   1.000
_cell.length_c   1.000
_cell.angle_alpha   90.00
_cell.angle_beta   90.00
_cell.angle_gamma   90.00
#
_symmetry.space_group_name_H-M   'P 1'
#
loop_
_entity.id
_entity.type
_entity.pdbx_description
1 polymer ?
#
loop_
_entity_poly.entity_id
_entity_poly.type
_entity_poly.pdbx_seq_one_letter_code
_entity_poly.pdbx_strand_id
1 'polypeptide(L)'
;MAGTAPAYADLKLCNSTESRVGVSIGYQNQEGWSTEGWWNIASRTCETLLKGAVPSRFIYVHAVDYDRGGEWVGQNFMCTHDKSFAIKGVQDCGDRGYKRTGFFEVDTGDAKDWTIRLTDPDDGGTTKDAPQQTR
;
A
#
# COMPACT_ATOMS: atom_id res chain seq x y z
N MET A 1 21.58 9.76 -30.25
CA MET A 1 20.41 10.27 -29.51
C MET A 1 20.16 9.30 -28.37
N ALA A 2 20.38 9.70 -27.11
CA ALA A 2 20.00 8.87 -25.97
C ALA A 2 18.50 9.03 -25.77
N GLY A 3 17.72 8.00 -26.09
CA GLY A 3 16.29 7.98 -25.79
C GLY A 3 16.10 7.91 -24.29
N THR A 4 15.61 8.98 -23.68
CA THR A 4 15.06 8.96 -22.34
C THR A 4 13.87 7.99 -22.40
N ALA A 5 14.06 6.75 -21.96
CA ALA A 5 12.93 5.88 -21.70
C ALA A 5 12.00 6.67 -20.76
N PRO A 6 10.67 6.63 -20.96
CA PRO A 6 9.75 7.22 -19.98
C PRO A 6 10.13 6.61 -18.64
N ALA A 7 10.55 7.47 -17.70
CA ALA A 7 10.70 7.04 -16.32
C ALA A 7 9.29 6.64 -15.90
N TYR A 8 9.04 5.34 -15.88
CA TYR A 8 7.79 4.78 -15.40
C TYR A 8 7.75 5.05 -13.90
N ALA A 9 7.22 6.23 -13.58
CA ALA A 9 6.79 6.60 -12.27
C ALA A 9 5.64 5.64 -11.97
N ASP A 10 5.85 4.61 -11.17
CA ASP A 10 4.85 3.59 -10.85
C ASP A 10 4.93 3.31 -9.35
N LEU A 11 3.79 2.98 -8.74
CA LEU A 11 3.75 2.42 -7.40
C LEU A 11 3.77 0.89 -7.49
N LYS A 12 4.84 0.28 -6.98
CA LYS A 12 4.99 -1.18 -6.93
C LYS A 12 4.92 -1.69 -5.51
N LEU A 13 4.46 -2.92 -5.34
CA LEU A 13 4.58 -3.64 -4.09
C LEU A 13 5.26 -4.98 -4.32
N CYS A 14 6.33 -5.22 -3.57
CA CYS A 14 7.06 -6.47 -3.51
C CYS A 14 6.65 -7.26 -2.27
N ASN A 15 5.98 -8.39 -2.48
CA ASN A 15 5.70 -9.35 -1.42
C ASN A 15 6.97 -10.19 -1.16
N SER A 16 7.65 -9.93 -0.04
CA SER A 16 8.84 -10.70 0.36
C SER A 16 8.51 -11.87 1.27
N THR A 17 7.22 -12.07 1.60
CA THR A 17 6.75 -13.20 2.41
C THR A 17 6.68 -14.48 1.59
N GLU A 18 6.54 -15.61 2.27
CA GLU A 18 6.33 -16.92 1.64
C GLU A 18 4.87 -17.19 1.26
N SER A 19 3.95 -16.35 1.73
CA SER A 19 2.52 -16.46 1.49
C SER A 19 2.07 -15.53 0.38
N ARG A 20 0.93 -15.85 -0.21
CA ARG A 20 0.21 -14.95 -1.11
C ARG A 20 -0.53 -13.89 -0.31
N VAL A 21 -0.42 -12.65 -0.76
CA VAL A 21 -0.99 -11.49 -0.05
C VAL A 21 -2.03 -10.78 -0.89
N GLY A 22 -3.16 -10.48 -0.27
CA GLY A 22 -4.16 -9.55 -0.78
C GLY A 22 -3.78 -8.13 -0.37
N VAL A 23 -3.70 -7.19 -1.30
CA VAL A 23 -3.33 -5.80 -1.03
C VAL A 23 -4.46 -4.86 -1.40
N SER A 24 -4.66 -3.85 -0.57
CA SER A 24 -5.49 -2.68 -0.80
C SER A 24 -4.65 -1.43 -0.51
N ILE A 25 -4.85 -0.37 -1.28
CA ILE A 25 -4.17 0.91 -1.06
C ILE A 25 -5.18 2.04 -0.93
N GLY A 26 -4.77 3.08 -0.22
CA GLY A 26 -5.46 4.35 -0.14
C GLY A 26 -4.49 5.49 -0.43
N TYR A 27 -4.98 6.51 -1.12
CA TYR A 27 -4.19 7.68 -1.44
C TYR A 27 -5.09 8.89 -1.62
N GLN A 28 -4.50 10.07 -1.50
CA GLN A 28 -5.18 11.32 -1.80
C GLN A 28 -4.78 11.78 -3.20
N ASN A 29 -5.75 12.12 -4.04
CA ASN A 29 -5.53 12.69 -5.35
C ASN A 29 -6.24 14.06 -5.46
N GLN A 30 -6.25 14.65 -6.65
CA GLN A 30 -6.91 15.96 -6.90
C GLN A 30 -8.42 15.95 -6.62
N GLU A 31 -9.07 14.79 -6.70
CA GLU A 31 -10.50 14.62 -6.43
C GLU A 31 -10.78 14.28 -4.95
N GLY A 32 -9.73 14.05 -4.15
CA GLY A 32 -9.82 13.71 -2.73
C GLY A 32 -9.29 12.32 -2.41
N TRP A 33 -9.78 11.74 -1.32
CA TRP A 33 -9.38 10.40 -0.89
C TRP A 33 -9.95 9.32 -1.80
N SER A 34 -9.11 8.35 -2.18
CA SER A 34 -9.53 7.17 -2.94
C SER A 34 -8.88 5.93 -2.35
N THR A 35 -9.61 4.81 -2.34
CA THR A 35 -9.10 3.49 -1.99
C THR A 35 -9.35 2.49 -3.10
N GLU A 36 -8.40 1.61 -3.33
CA GLU A 36 -8.45 0.61 -4.38
C GLU A 36 -7.91 -0.73 -3.86
N GLY A 37 -8.41 -1.83 -4.42
CA GLY A 37 -8.03 -3.20 -4.05
C GLY A 37 -8.89 -4.20 -4.81
N TRP A 38 -8.82 -5.51 -4.58
CA TRP A 38 -7.71 -6.23 -4.00
C TRP A 38 -6.76 -6.66 -5.11
N TRP A 39 -5.47 -6.35 -4.98
CA TRP A 39 -4.44 -7.00 -5.77
C TRP A 39 -4.05 -8.29 -5.10
N ASN A 40 -3.83 -9.32 -5.90
CA ASN A 40 -3.38 -10.61 -5.41
C ASN A 40 -1.92 -10.79 -5.83
N ILE A 41 -1.01 -10.75 -4.86
CA ILE A 41 0.43 -10.76 -5.11
C ILE A 41 0.98 -12.08 -4.60
N ALA A 42 1.54 -12.87 -5.51
CA ALA A 42 2.16 -14.14 -5.18
C ALA A 42 3.35 -13.98 -4.24
N SER A 43 3.77 -15.06 -3.60
CA SER A 43 4.94 -15.06 -2.72
C SER A 43 6.21 -14.71 -3.50
N ARG A 44 7.08 -13.90 -2.89
CA ARG A 44 8.37 -13.49 -3.47
C ARG A 44 8.26 -12.79 -4.84
N THR A 45 7.11 -12.19 -5.18
CA THR A 45 6.93 -11.41 -6.42
C THR A 45 6.66 -9.93 -6.15
N CYS A 46 6.81 -9.11 -7.20
CA CYS A 46 6.46 -7.69 -7.17
C CYS A 46 5.40 -7.40 -8.23
N GLU A 47 4.39 -6.64 -7.84
CA GLU A 47 3.30 -6.21 -8.74
C GLU A 47 3.19 -4.69 -8.76
N THR A 48 2.71 -4.15 -9.88
CA THR A 48 2.44 -2.72 -10.02
C THR A 48 1.00 -2.44 -9.60
N LEU A 49 0.84 -1.66 -8.52
CA LEU A 49 -0.48 -1.33 -7.97
C LEU A 49 -1.09 -0.11 -8.68
N LEU A 50 -0.28 0.92 -8.92
CA LEU A 50 -0.66 2.10 -9.70
C LEU A 50 0.34 2.32 -10.82
N LYS A 51 -0.20 2.56 -12.02
CA LYS A 51 0.58 2.98 -13.19
C LYS A 51 0.63 4.50 -13.25
N GLY A 52 1.79 5.07 -13.50
CA GLY A 52 1.96 6.52 -13.50
C GLY A 52 2.32 7.09 -12.13
N ALA A 53 2.67 8.38 -12.13
CA ALA A 53 3.30 9.02 -10.98
C ALA A 53 2.48 8.86 -9.71
N VAL A 54 3.17 8.49 -8.63
CA VAL A 54 2.59 8.36 -7.29
C VAL A 54 1.76 9.62 -6.98
N PRO A 55 0.45 9.49 -6.69
CA PRO A 55 -0.48 10.62 -6.63
C PRO A 55 -0.31 11.49 -5.37
N SER A 56 0.32 10.95 -4.33
CA SER A 56 0.55 11.61 -3.05
C SER A 56 1.81 11.06 -2.37
N ARG A 57 2.48 11.91 -1.59
CA ARG A 57 3.61 11.51 -0.74
C ARG A 57 3.25 10.41 0.27
N PHE A 58 2.02 10.41 0.75
CA PHE A 58 1.57 9.40 1.72
C PHE A 58 0.66 8.41 1.02
N ILE A 59 1.11 7.15 1.02
CA ILE A 59 0.35 6.01 0.51
C ILE A 59 -0.04 5.14 1.69
N TYR A 60 -1.32 4.84 1.78
CA TYR A 60 -1.88 4.00 2.83
C TYR A 60 -2.01 2.59 2.27
N VAL A 61 -1.59 1.59 3.02
CA VAL A 61 -1.59 0.21 2.56
C VAL A 61 -2.26 -0.67 3.60
N HIS A 62 -3.07 -1.60 3.14
CA HIS A 62 -3.63 -2.68 3.93
C HIS A 62 -3.34 -3.98 3.19
N ALA A 63 -2.82 -4.98 3.89
CA ALA A 63 -2.56 -6.27 3.30
C ALA A 63 -3.08 -7.41 4.17
N VAL A 64 -3.44 -8.53 3.55
CA VAL A 64 -3.95 -9.74 4.20
C VAL A 64 -3.16 -10.94 3.70
N ASP A 65 -2.68 -11.78 4.62
CA ASP A 65 -2.06 -13.06 4.29
C ASP A 65 -3.17 -14.07 4.01
N TYR A 66 -3.29 -14.52 2.75
CA TYR A 66 -4.35 -15.43 2.35
C TYR A 66 -4.06 -16.91 2.67
N ASP A 67 -2.81 -17.25 2.97
CA ASP A 67 -2.43 -18.65 3.16
C ASP A 67 -2.30 -19.00 4.64
N ARG A 68 -1.67 -18.14 5.46
CA ARG A 68 -1.52 -18.35 6.91
C ARG A 68 -2.54 -17.57 7.75
N GLY A 69 -3.20 -16.57 7.16
CA GLY A 69 -4.01 -15.62 7.90
C GLY A 69 -3.15 -14.57 8.60
N GLY A 70 -3.78 -13.46 8.98
CA GLY A 70 -3.10 -12.27 9.51
C GLY A 70 -3.20 -11.10 8.54
N GLU A 71 -2.94 -9.91 9.06
CA GLU A 71 -3.10 -8.66 8.32
C GLU A 71 -2.02 -7.64 8.69
N TRP A 72 -1.61 -6.87 7.69
CA TRP A 72 -0.83 -5.65 7.87
C TRP A 72 -1.81 -4.49 7.92
N VAL A 73 -2.03 -4.01 9.14
CA VAL A 73 -2.97 -2.93 9.44
C VAL A 73 -2.25 -1.76 10.10
N GLY A 74 -2.89 -0.60 10.04
CA GLY A 74 -2.48 0.58 10.79
C GLY A 74 -3.69 1.35 11.32
N GLN A 75 -3.43 2.53 11.85
CA GLN A 75 -4.43 3.33 12.55
C GLN A 75 -5.28 4.22 11.62
N ASN A 76 -4.94 4.28 10.33
CA ASN A 76 -5.65 5.09 9.35
C ASN A 76 -6.82 4.30 8.78
N PHE A 77 -8.05 4.68 9.14
CA PHE A 77 -9.24 3.96 8.73
C PHE A 77 -9.77 4.46 7.38
N MET A 78 -10.01 3.54 6.46
CA MET A 78 -10.57 3.82 5.14
C MET A 78 -11.59 2.75 4.72
N CYS A 79 -12.30 3.01 3.62
CA CYS A 79 -13.32 2.09 3.11
C CYS A 79 -12.73 1.00 2.22
N THR A 80 -13.15 -0.24 2.43
CA THR A 80 -12.81 -1.41 1.59
C THR A 80 -14.07 -2.22 1.24
N HIS A 81 -13.94 -3.12 0.27
CA HIS A 81 -15.00 -4.06 -0.11
C HIS A 81 -14.46 -5.48 -0.19
N ASP A 82 -15.32 -6.49 -0.11
CA ASP A 82 -14.95 -7.93 -0.16
C ASP A 82 -14.39 -8.42 -1.51
N LYS A 83 -14.63 -7.68 -2.59
CA LYS A 83 -14.19 -8.00 -3.96
C LYS A 83 -13.38 -6.84 -4.49
N SER A 84 -12.71 -7.00 -5.63
CA SER A 84 -12.00 -5.89 -6.27
C SER A 84 -12.88 -4.63 -6.40
N PHE A 85 -12.33 -3.49 -5.99
CA PHE A 85 -13.03 -2.24 -5.76
C PHE A 85 -12.13 -1.04 -6.06
N ALA A 86 -12.81 0.07 -6.38
CA ALA A 86 -12.26 1.42 -6.37
C ALA A 86 -13.31 2.33 -5.73
N ILE A 87 -13.04 2.86 -4.56
CA ILE A 87 -13.97 3.66 -3.76
C ILE A 87 -13.42 5.07 -3.62
N LYS A 88 -14.21 6.06 -4.02
CA LYS A 88 -13.92 7.47 -3.73
C LYS A 88 -14.49 7.84 -2.36
N GLY A 89 -13.70 8.54 -1.57
CA GLY A 89 -14.06 9.01 -0.23
C GLY A 89 -13.99 7.92 0.85
N VAL A 90 -13.51 8.31 2.03
CA VAL A 90 -13.28 7.43 3.19
C VAL A 90 -14.31 7.62 4.31
N GLN A 91 -15.34 8.44 4.06
CA GLN A 91 -16.42 8.71 5.02
C GLN A 91 -17.58 7.72 4.83
N ASP A 92 -18.33 7.52 5.93
CA ASP A 92 -19.58 6.76 5.98
C ASP A 92 -19.49 5.37 5.35
N CYS A 93 -18.36 4.66 5.53
CA CYS A 93 -18.12 3.37 4.88
C CYS A 93 -19.28 2.40 5.14
N GLY A 94 -19.72 2.28 6.39
CA GLY A 94 -20.81 1.36 6.76
C GLY A 94 -22.14 1.71 6.09
N ASP A 95 -22.54 2.97 6.09
CA ASP A 95 -23.81 3.42 5.48
C ASP A 95 -23.80 3.25 3.96
N ARG A 96 -22.60 3.25 3.36
CA ARG A 96 -22.37 3.01 1.93
C ARG A 96 -22.20 1.53 1.58
N GLY A 97 -22.29 0.63 2.57
CA GLY A 97 -22.15 -0.82 2.38
C GLY A 97 -20.69 -1.31 2.29
N TYR A 98 -19.73 -0.47 2.68
CA TYR A 98 -18.31 -0.78 2.73
C TYR A 98 -17.83 -1.13 4.15
N LYS A 99 -16.69 -1.79 4.23
CA LYS A 99 -16.02 -2.11 5.49
C LYS A 99 -15.07 -0.98 5.86
N ARG A 100 -14.97 -0.69 7.16
CA ARG A 100 -13.98 0.22 7.71
C ARG A 100 -12.74 -0.59 8.09
N THR A 101 -11.66 -0.41 7.33
CA THR A 101 -10.41 -1.19 7.47
C THR A 101 -9.26 -0.27 7.84
N GLY A 102 -8.33 -0.75 8.66
CA GLY A 102 -7.13 -0.02 9.06
C GLY A 102 -5.98 -0.20 8.07
N PHE A 103 -5.36 0.92 7.70
CA PHE A 103 -4.22 0.99 6.78
C PHE A 103 -3.01 1.56 7.52
N PHE A 104 -1.83 1.00 7.23
CA PHE A 104 -0.56 1.59 7.65
C PHE A 104 -0.11 2.62 6.63
N GLU A 105 0.57 3.65 7.10
CA GLU A 105 1.06 4.74 6.25
C GLU A 105 2.46 4.44 5.75
N VAL A 106 2.72 4.74 4.48
CA VAL A 106 4.02 4.70 3.84
C VAL A 106 4.33 6.11 3.33
N ASP A 107 5.38 6.71 3.87
CA ASP A 107 5.93 7.98 3.38
C ASP A 107 6.86 7.70 2.19
N THR A 108 6.40 8.03 0.99
CA THR A 108 7.18 7.92 -0.25
C THR A 108 8.04 9.16 -0.50
N GLY A 109 8.00 10.17 0.38
CA GLY A 109 8.53 11.49 0.10
C GLY A 109 7.89 12.10 -1.16
N ASP A 110 8.66 12.88 -1.91
CA ASP A 110 8.21 13.43 -3.20
C ASP A 110 8.59 12.52 -4.39
N ALA A 111 8.87 11.23 -4.12
CA ALA A 111 9.23 10.27 -5.15
C ALA A 111 8.04 9.98 -6.06
N LYS A 112 8.30 9.99 -7.38
CA LYS A 112 7.27 9.72 -8.39
C LYS A 112 7.17 8.22 -8.72
N ASP A 113 8.26 7.48 -8.50
CA ASP A 113 8.35 6.03 -8.50
C ASP A 113 8.64 5.54 -7.08
N TRP A 114 7.91 4.51 -6.62
CA TRP A 114 8.14 3.96 -5.29
C TRP A 114 7.84 2.46 -5.26
N THR A 115 8.62 1.72 -4.48
CA THR A 115 8.39 0.28 -4.26
C THR A 115 8.22 0.01 -2.77
N ILE A 116 7.01 -0.40 -2.40
CA ILE A 116 6.69 -0.88 -1.04
C ILE A 116 7.20 -2.31 -0.94
N ARG A 117 7.95 -2.62 0.12
CA ARG A 117 8.35 -4.01 0.43
C ARG A 117 7.54 -4.50 1.61
N LEU A 118 6.73 -5.53 1.38
CA LEU A 118 6.00 -6.21 2.44
C LEU A 118 6.83 -7.39 2.95
N THR A 119 7.05 -7.45 4.25
CA THR A 119 7.72 -8.55 4.97
C THR A 119 6.75 -9.15 5.98
N ASP A 120 7.07 -10.34 6.49
CA ASP A 120 6.25 -11.02 7.48
C ASP A 120 5.94 -10.10 8.68
N PRO A 121 4.70 -10.11 9.21
CA PRO A 121 4.34 -9.22 10.31
C PRO A 121 5.10 -9.58 11.61
N ASP A 122 5.58 -10.83 11.73
CA ASP A 122 6.45 -11.28 12.83
C ASP A 122 7.91 -10.78 12.68
N ASP A 123 8.31 -10.41 11.47
CA ASP A 123 9.62 -9.80 11.15
C ASP A 123 9.59 -8.27 11.35
N GLY A 124 8.39 -7.70 11.56
CA GLY A 124 8.13 -6.28 11.84
C GLY A 124 8.52 -5.84 13.24
N GLY A 125 9.76 -6.12 13.63
CA GLY A 125 10.40 -5.55 14.79
C GLY A 125 10.27 -4.03 14.76
N THR A 126 9.88 -3.48 15.90
CA THR A 126 10.09 -2.09 16.32
C THR A 126 11.38 -1.50 15.73
N THR A 127 11.31 -0.87 14.56
CA THR A 127 12.44 -0.11 14.03
C THR A 127 12.39 1.28 14.65
N LYS A 128 12.72 1.32 15.94
CA LYS A 128 13.18 2.53 16.61
C LYS A 128 14.64 2.74 16.19
N ASP A 129 14.91 2.92 14.90
CA ASP A 129 16.20 3.38 14.41
C ASP A 129 16.29 4.89 14.69
N ALA A 130 16.62 5.21 15.94
CA ALA A 130 17.32 6.45 16.21
C ALA A 130 18.76 6.26 15.71
N PRO A 131 19.29 7.15 14.85
CA PRO A 131 20.67 7.04 14.41
C PRO A 131 21.57 7.26 15.64
N GLN A 132 22.26 6.23 16.08
CA GLN A 132 23.31 6.37 17.09
C GLN A 132 24.52 7.06 16.43
N GLN A 133 24.47 8.39 16.41
CA GLN A 133 25.61 9.25 16.11
C GLN A 133 26.53 9.33 17.34
N THR A 134 27.74 8.79 17.19
CA THR A 134 29.00 9.50 17.43
C THR A 134 29.28 10.06 18.84
N ARG A 135 30.11 9.36 19.64
CA ARG A 135 31.49 9.74 20.01
C ARG A 135 32.14 8.72 20.92
#